data_AF-A0A7W5G9I5-F1
#
_entry.id   AF-A0A7W5G9I5-F1
#
_cell.length_a   1.000
_cell.length_b   1.000
_cell.length_c   1.000
_cell.angle_alpha   90.00
_cell.angle_beta   90.00
_cell.angle_gamma   90.00
#
_symmetry.space_group_name_H-M   'P 1'
#
loop_
_entity.id
_entity.type
_entity.pdbx_description
1 polymer ?
#
loop_
_entity_poly.entity_id
_entity_poly.type
_entity_poly.pdbx_seq_one_letter_code
_entity_poly.pdbx_strand_id
1 'polypeptide(L)'
;MKKRLRKKLGLPWKQQHNVLLNSIRLSRKKHKNSSWNVLKYSLLPIGDHDYKSLISEYWDEENQISDYSFASHWLIAVYCFDYNSFRILTFPCSSDGNSPTISPVRIADFGRLSSNEGAYAGFDEASQQILNDIYWV
;
A
#
# COMPACT_ATOMS: atom_id res chain seq x y z
N MET A 1 -12.52 22.07 -4.56
CA MET A 1 -12.96 22.28 -3.16
C MET A 1 -11.94 23.14 -2.43
N LYS A 2 -12.30 24.35 -1.97
CA LYS A 2 -11.35 25.41 -1.55
C LYS A 2 -10.54 25.01 -0.30
N LYS A 3 -9.21 25.20 -0.34
CA LYS A 3 -8.23 24.94 0.76
C LYS A 3 -8.70 25.38 2.16
N ARG A 4 -9.45 26.49 2.24
CA ARG A 4 -10.00 27.06 3.47
C ARG A 4 -10.95 26.14 4.24
N LEU A 5 -11.77 25.35 3.55
CA LEU A 5 -12.74 24.47 4.22
C LEU A 5 -12.04 23.28 4.92
N ARG A 6 -10.93 22.82 4.34
CA ARG A 6 -10.13 21.70 4.88
C ARG A 6 -9.40 22.07 6.16
N LYS A 7 -8.79 23.26 6.20
CA LYS A 7 -8.13 23.81 7.40
C LYS A 7 -9.12 24.01 8.56
N LYS A 8 -10.38 24.35 8.26
CA LYS A 8 -11.44 24.58 9.26
C LYS A 8 -11.95 23.30 9.92
N LEU A 9 -11.76 22.14 9.28
CA LEU A 9 -12.24 20.85 9.78
C LEU A 9 -11.19 20.07 10.60
N GLY A 10 -10.01 20.65 10.83
CA GLY A 10 -8.93 19.98 11.59
C GLY A 10 -8.43 18.67 10.96
N LEU A 11 -8.85 18.38 9.73
CA LEU A 11 -8.44 17.18 9.03
C LEU A 11 -6.96 17.35 8.70
N PRO A 12 -6.08 16.42 9.12
CA PRO A 12 -4.77 16.30 8.49
C PRO A 12 -5.05 16.25 7.01
N TRP A 13 -4.29 17.01 6.22
CA TRP A 13 -4.41 17.04 4.76
C TRP A 13 -4.80 15.64 4.28
N LYS A 14 -6.06 15.42 3.86
CA LYS A 14 -6.47 14.12 3.29
C LYS A 14 -5.36 13.80 2.29
N GLN A 15 -4.56 12.80 2.62
CA GLN A 15 -3.22 12.73 2.06
C GLN A 15 -3.35 12.69 0.54
N GLN A 16 -2.44 13.38 -0.12
CA GLN A 16 -2.59 13.72 -1.54
C GLN A 16 -2.75 12.47 -2.42
N HIS A 17 -2.37 11.30 -1.89
CA HIS A 17 -2.32 10.04 -2.58
C HIS A 17 -3.31 9.05 -1.97
N ASN A 18 -4.23 8.54 -2.80
CA ASN A 18 -5.11 7.43 -2.43
C ASN A 18 -4.67 6.18 -3.18
N VAL A 19 -3.87 5.35 -2.51
CA VAL A 19 -3.23 4.16 -3.07
C VAL A 19 -4.24 3.06 -3.39
N LEU A 20 -5.33 2.97 -2.61
CA LEU A 20 -6.42 2.02 -2.86
C LEU A 20 -7.18 2.37 -4.14
N LEU A 21 -7.61 3.62 -4.28
CA LEU A 21 -8.31 4.11 -5.48
C LEU A 21 -7.44 3.97 -6.72
N ASN A 22 -6.13 4.23 -6.61
CA ASN A 22 -5.19 4.01 -7.69
C ASN A 22 -5.13 2.52 -8.08
N SER A 23 -5.04 1.62 -7.10
CA SER A 23 -5.05 0.16 -7.35
C SER A 23 -6.34 -0.31 -8.03
N ILE A 24 -7.50 0.15 -7.56
CA ILE A 24 -8.82 -0.13 -8.17
C ILE A 24 -8.87 0.38 -9.62
N ARG A 25 -8.33 1.57 -9.89
CA ARG A 25 -8.31 2.13 -11.25
C ARG A 25 -7.43 1.28 -12.17
N LEU A 26 -6.25 0.87 -11.69
CA LEU A 26 -5.33 0.03 -12.46
C LEU A 26 -5.89 -1.38 -12.67
N SER A 27 -6.67 -1.93 -11.74
CA SER A 27 -7.29 -3.26 -11.91
C SER A 27 -8.44 -3.27 -12.93
N ARG A 28 -9.05 -2.11 -13.19
CA ARG A 28 -10.13 -1.96 -14.18
C ARG A 28 -9.64 -1.60 -15.57
N LYS A 29 -8.38 -1.17 -15.73
CA LYS A 29 -7.83 -0.82 -17.05
C LYS A 29 -7.72 -2.08 -17.90
N LYS A 30 -8.58 -2.18 -18.92
CA LYS A 30 -8.55 -3.25 -19.94
C LYS A 30 -7.49 -3.04 -21.03
N HIS A 31 -6.64 -2.02 -20.95
CA HIS A 31 -5.90 -1.53 -22.12
C HIS A 31 -4.44 -2.03 -22.19
N LYS A 32 -4.11 -2.64 -23.35
CA LYS A 32 -2.78 -3.05 -23.83
C LYS A 32 -1.65 -2.00 -23.71
N ASN A 33 -1.95 -0.71 -23.52
CA ASN A 33 -0.97 0.38 -23.59
C ASN A 33 -0.54 0.96 -22.22
N SER A 34 -1.12 0.49 -21.11
CA SER A 34 -0.63 0.84 -19.76
C SER A 34 0.42 -0.17 -19.37
N SER A 35 1.65 0.30 -19.14
CA SER A 35 2.74 -0.58 -18.74
C SER A 35 2.46 -1.24 -17.40
N TRP A 36 1.72 -0.59 -16.50
CA TRP A 36 1.34 -1.15 -15.19
C TRP A 36 -0.16 -1.46 -15.10
N ASN A 37 -0.47 -2.63 -14.53
CA ASN A 37 -1.81 -3.09 -14.16
C ASN A 37 -1.79 -3.70 -12.74
N VAL A 38 -2.94 -3.73 -12.08
CA VAL A 38 -3.10 -4.43 -10.79
C VAL A 38 -3.98 -5.65 -10.99
N LEU A 39 -3.49 -6.81 -10.59
CA LEU A 39 -4.19 -8.08 -10.80
C LEU A 39 -5.01 -8.49 -9.58
N LYS A 40 -4.49 -8.23 -8.39
CA LYS A 40 -5.10 -8.57 -7.10
C LYS A 40 -4.71 -7.50 -6.08
N TYR A 41 -5.61 -7.16 -5.17
CA TYR A 41 -5.30 -6.28 -4.05
C TYR A 41 -6.18 -6.62 -2.85
N SER A 42 -5.70 -6.28 -1.66
CA SER A 42 -6.45 -6.37 -0.41
C SER A 42 -6.10 -5.18 0.48
N LEU A 43 -7.10 -4.72 1.24
CA LEU A 43 -6.92 -3.74 2.29
C LEU A 43 -7.14 -4.46 3.63
N LEU A 44 -6.09 -4.58 4.42
CA LEU A 44 -6.08 -5.34 5.66
C LEU A 44 -5.72 -4.41 6.82
N PRO A 45 -6.33 -4.55 8.01
CA PRO A 45 -5.92 -3.77 9.18
C PRO A 45 -4.47 -4.08 9.57
N ILE A 46 -3.75 -3.07 10.07
CA ILE A 46 -2.42 -3.26 10.66
C ILE A 46 -2.62 -3.77 12.09
N GLY A 47 -1.90 -4.83 12.47
CA GLY A 47 -1.88 -5.30 13.86
C GLY A 47 -1.01 -4.43 14.77
N ASP A 48 -1.12 -4.62 16.07
CA ASP A 48 -0.47 -3.73 17.05
C ASP A 48 1.06 -3.87 17.02
N HIS A 49 1.58 -5.06 16.77
CA HIS A 49 3.01 -5.31 16.67
C HIS A 49 3.57 -4.67 15.39
N ASP A 50 2.99 -4.99 14.24
CA ASP A 50 3.39 -4.44 12.95
C ASP A 50 3.32 -2.91 12.94
N TYR A 51 2.29 -2.32 13.56
CA TYR A 51 2.15 -0.88 13.69
C TYR A 51 3.31 -0.28 14.49
N LYS A 52 3.62 -0.83 15.67
CA LYS A 52 4.72 -0.32 16.50
C LYS A 52 6.06 -0.38 15.77
N SER A 53 6.32 -1.49 15.08
CA SER A 53 7.54 -1.66 14.28
C SER A 53 7.61 -0.65 13.13
N LEU A 54 6.51 -0.45 12.40
CA LEU A 54 6.42 0.57 11.34
C LEU A 54 6.68 1.99 11.88
N ILE A 55 6.04 2.36 12.98
CA ILE A 55 6.19 3.69 13.58
C ILE A 55 7.64 3.93 14.03
N SER A 56 8.28 2.91 14.60
CA SER A 56 9.67 3.01 15.04
C SER A 56 10.65 3.14 13.86
N GLU A 57 10.42 2.44 12.76
CA GLU A 57 11.30 2.46 11.59
C GLU A 57 11.24 3.81 10.85
N TYR A 58 10.04 4.38 10.73
CA TYR A 58 9.81 5.66 10.07
C TYR A 58 9.65 6.80 11.07
N TRP A 59 10.36 6.74 12.20
CA TRP A 59 10.36 7.81 13.20
C TRP A 59 11.25 8.96 12.74
N ASP A 60 10.70 10.17 12.69
CA ASP A 60 11.47 11.40 12.46
C ASP A 60 11.81 12.05 13.80
N GLU A 61 13.10 12.04 14.15
CA GLU A 61 13.61 12.65 15.38
C GLU A 61 13.48 14.18 15.42
N GLU A 62 13.54 14.86 14.27
CA GLU A 62 13.43 16.32 14.23
C GLU A 62 11.99 16.75 14.51
N ASN A 63 11.03 16.07 13.89
CA ASN A 63 9.61 16.39 14.03
C ASN A 63 8.91 15.63 15.17
N GLN A 64 9.62 14.68 15.83
CA GLN A 64 9.11 13.83 16.91
C GLN A 64 7.79 13.15 16.53
N ILE A 65 7.70 12.67 15.30
CA ILE A 65 6.52 12.01 14.74
C ILE A 65 6.94 11.01 13.68
N SER A 66 6.21 9.89 13.58
CA SER A 66 6.38 9.00 12.44
C SER A 66 5.55 9.44 11.24
N ASP A 67 6.15 9.34 10.05
CA ASP A 67 5.51 9.57 8.75
C ASP A 67 4.21 8.77 8.57
N TYR A 68 4.12 7.60 9.22
CA TYR A 68 2.98 6.69 9.13
C TYR A 68 2.16 6.58 10.41
N SER A 69 2.29 7.55 11.33
CA SER A 69 1.50 7.62 12.59
C SER A 69 -0.02 7.49 12.41
N PHE A 70 -0.56 7.91 11.27
CA PHE A 70 -1.98 7.83 10.93
C PHE A 70 -2.41 6.49 10.29
N ALA A 71 -1.47 5.62 9.92
CA ALA A 71 -1.75 4.40 9.19
C ALA A 71 -2.51 3.41 10.08
N SER A 72 -3.58 2.83 9.53
CA SER A 72 -4.40 1.81 10.20
C SER A 72 -4.56 0.54 9.38
N HIS A 73 -4.22 0.59 8.09
CA HIS A 73 -4.37 -0.51 7.15
C HIS A 73 -3.12 -0.67 6.28
N TRP A 74 -2.81 -1.91 5.93
CA TRP A 74 -1.95 -2.26 4.82
C TRP A 74 -2.80 -2.39 3.56
N LEU A 75 -2.45 -1.63 2.51
CA LEU A 75 -2.83 -1.98 1.16
C LEU A 75 -1.74 -2.88 0.58
N ILE A 76 -2.07 -4.12 0.28
CA ILE A 76 -1.22 -5.05 -0.44
C ILE A 76 -1.79 -5.27 -1.83
N ALA A 77 -0.95 -5.25 -2.86
CA ALA A 77 -1.40 -5.40 -4.24
C ALA A 77 -0.35 -6.08 -5.14
N VAL A 78 -0.84 -6.98 -5.99
CA VAL A 78 -0.07 -7.61 -7.08
C VAL A 78 -0.13 -6.70 -8.29
N TYR A 79 0.98 -6.05 -8.56
CA TYR A 79 1.22 -5.26 -9.76
C TYR A 79 1.84 -6.13 -10.85
N CYS A 80 1.46 -5.86 -12.08
CA CYS A 80 2.03 -6.47 -13.27
C CYS A 80 2.50 -5.38 -14.22
N PHE A 81 3.77 -5.45 -14.62
CA PHE A 81 4.37 -4.59 -15.62
C PHE A 81 4.53 -5.34 -16.95
N ASP A 82 4.08 -4.73 -18.05
CA ASP A 82 4.15 -5.25 -19.43
C ASP A 82 3.73 -6.72 -19.54
N TYR A 83 2.74 -7.13 -18.72
CA TYR A 83 2.16 -8.48 -18.66
C TYR A 83 3.11 -9.61 -18.24
N ASN A 84 4.38 -9.32 -17.98
CA ASN A 84 5.40 -10.34 -17.77
C ASN A 84 6.18 -10.16 -16.46
N SER A 85 6.18 -8.97 -15.86
CA SER A 85 6.91 -8.72 -14.61
C SER A 85 5.94 -8.51 -13.45
N PHE A 86 6.04 -9.34 -12.42
CA PHE A 86 5.12 -9.29 -11.27
C PHE A 86 5.81 -8.73 -10.04
N ARG A 87 5.10 -7.87 -9.31
CA ARG A 87 5.52 -7.30 -8.03
C ARG A 87 4.39 -7.33 -7.03
N ILE A 88 4.70 -7.63 -5.78
CA ILE A 88 3.80 -7.33 -4.67
C ILE A 88 4.27 -6.03 -4.05
N LEU A 89 3.38 -5.04 -4.01
CA LEU A 89 3.64 -3.75 -3.38
C LEU A 89 2.76 -3.63 -2.13
N THR A 90 3.37 -3.19 -1.04
CA THR A 90 2.68 -2.95 0.24
C THR A 90 2.81 -1.50 0.66
N PHE A 91 1.68 -0.89 1.03
CA PHE A 91 1.57 0.51 1.41
C PHE A 91 0.86 0.63 2.77
N PRO A 92 1.44 1.35 3.74
CA PRO A 92 0.71 1.78 4.93
C PRO A 92 -0.27 2.88 4.53
N CYS A 93 -1.51 2.77 4.98
CA CYS A 93 -2.56 3.72 4.63
C CYS A 93 -3.65 3.78 5.71
N SER A 94 -4.53 4.77 5.58
CA SER A 94 -5.78 4.81 6.34
C SER A 94 -6.80 3.79 5.81
N SER A 95 -7.89 3.59 6.55
CA SER A 95 -9.00 2.72 6.14
C SER A 95 -9.69 3.12 4.82
N ASP A 96 -9.55 4.38 4.39
CA ASP A 96 -10.02 4.85 3.07
C ASP A 96 -8.91 4.82 1.99
N GLY A 97 -7.74 4.27 2.31
CA GLY A 97 -6.63 4.05 1.41
C GLY A 97 -5.76 5.28 1.13
N ASN A 98 -5.83 6.32 1.97
CA ASN A 98 -4.92 7.46 1.85
C ASN A 98 -3.55 7.11 2.44
N SER A 99 -2.49 7.54 1.76
CA SER A 99 -1.09 7.41 2.18
C SER A 99 -0.36 8.74 1.95
N PRO A 100 0.66 9.11 2.74
CA PRO A 100 1.45 10.32 2.54
C PRO A 100 2.22 10.29 1.22
N THR A 101 2.43 9.11 0.64
CA THR A 101 3.17 8.90 -0.61
C THR A 101 2.52 7.84 -1.50
N ILE A 102 2.87 7.83 -2.79
CA ILE A 102 2.57 6.74 -3.73
C ILE A 102 3.62 5.64 -3.70
N SER A 103 4.70 5.80 -2.94
CA SER A 103 5.77 4.82 -2.85
C SER A 103 5.40 3.72 -1.85
N PRO A 104 5.59 2.43 -2.20
CA PRO A 104 5.41 1.35 -1.25
C PRO A 104 6.55 1.33 -0.24
N VAL A 105 6.28 0.80 0.95
CA VAL A 105 7.31 0.55 1.97
C VAL A 105 7.96 -0.83 1.81
N ARG A 106 7.24 -1.78 1.19
CA ARG A 106 7.77 -3.10 0.83
C ARG A 106 7.46 -3.45 -0.62
N ILE A 107 8.44 -4.05 -1.28
CA ILE A 107 8.37 -4.53 -2.65
C ILE A 107 8.91 -5.95 -2.67
N ALA A 108 8.09 -6.92 -3.08
CA ALA A 108 8.57 -8.25 -3.42
C ALA A 108 8.55 -8.41 -4.94
N ASP A 109 9.74 -8.52 -5.54
CA ASP A 109 9.95 -8.69 -6.97
C ASP A 109 9.93 -10.17 -7.35
N PHE A 110 9.02 -10.56 -8.23
CA PHE A 110 8.96 -11.92 -8.77
C PHE A 110 9.60 -12.02 -10.16
N GLY A 111 10.13 -10.90 -10.69
CA GLY A 111 10.82 -10.86 -11.98
C GLY A 111 9.91 -11.21 -13.15
N ARG A 112 10.54 -11.58 -14.28
CA ARG A 112 9.82 -12.10 -15.45
C ARG A 112 9.48 -13.56 -15.25
N LEU A 113 8.22 -13.85 -14.97
CA LEU A 113 7.71 -15.22 -14.88
C LEU A 113 6.77 -15.51 -16.04
N SER A 114 6.77 -16.77 -16.50
CA SER A 114 5.79 -17.27 -17.45
C SER A 114 4.40 -17.50 -16.83
N SER A 115 4.31 -17.60 -15.51
CA SER A 115 3.04 -17.72 -14.76
C SER A 115 2.98 -16.75 -13.58
N ASN A 116 1.75 -16.32 -13.25
CA ASN A 116 1.46 -15.43 -12.13
C ASN A 116 1.28 -16.16 -10.78
N GLU A 117 1.44 -17.49 -10.76
CA GLU A 117 1.16 -18.35 -9.60
C GLU A 117 2.04 -18.00 -8.39
N GLY A 118 3.35 -17.82 -8.61
CA GLY A 118 4.28 -17.46 -7.53
C GLY A 118 3.94 -16.12 -6.87
N ALA A 119 3.54 -15.13 -7.68
CA ALA A 119 3.13 -13.81 -7.17
C ALA A 119 1.82 -13.87 -6.39
N TYR A 120 0.88 -14.75 -6.77
CA TYR A 120 -0.35 -14.95 -6.00
C TYR A 120 -0.11 -15.73 -4.71
N ALA A 121 0.74 -16.75 -4.73
CA ALA A 121 1.15 -17.47 -3.51
C ALA A 121 1.83 -16.52 -2.52
N GLY A 122 2.78 -15.70 -2.97
CA GLY A 122 3.42 -14.69 -2.11
C GLY A 122 2.45 -13.63 -1.61
N PHE A 123 1.43 -13.28 -2.39
CA PHE A 123 0.39 -12.35 -1.94
C PHE A 123 -0.46 -12.96 -0.83
N ASP A 124 -0.84 -14.22 -0.97
CA ASP A 124 -1.65 -14.93 0.02
C ASP A 124 -0.86 -15.15 1.31
N GLU A 125 0.43 -15.52 1.20
CA GLU A 125 1.35 -15.61 2.34
C GLU A 125 1.49 -14.28 3.08
N ALA A 126 1.79 -13.19 2.36
CA ALA A 126 1.89 -11.86 2.96
C ALA A 126 0.58 -11.41 3.61
N SER A 127 -0.56 -11.72 2.99
CA SER A 127 -1.88 -11.42 3.56
C SER A 127 -2.11 -12.18 4.88
N GLN A 128 -1.68 -13.45 4.97
CA GLN A 128 -1.75 -14.22 6.21
C GLN A 128 -0.80 -13.68 7.27
N GLN A 129 0.43 -13.30 6.92
CA GLN A 129 1.37 -12.68 7.84
C GLN A 129 0.81 -11.39 8.45
N ILE A 130 0.16 -10.55 7.63
CA ILE A 130 -0.51 -9.32 8.08
C ILE A 130 -1.62 -9.65 9.07
N LEU A 131 -2.49 -10.62 8.73
CA LEU A 131 -3.60 -11.02 9.60
C LEU A 131 -3.13 -11.64 10.92
N ASN A 132 -1.91 -12.19 10.95
CA ASN A 132 -1.27 -12.76 12.13
C ASN A 132 -0.38 -11.76 12.89
N ASP A 133 -0.31 -10.49 12.46
CA ASP A 133 0.50 -9.43 13.09
C ASP A 133 2.00 -9.77 13.17
N ILE A 134 2.52 -10.39 12.11
CA ILE A 134 3.93 -10.82 11.98
C ILE A 134 4.53 -10.42 10.62
N TYR A 135 3.93 -9.46 9.92
CA TYR A 135 4.39 -9.07 8.60
C TYR A 135 5.56 -8.10 8.68
N TRP A 136 5.54 -7.18 9.64
CA TRP A 136 6.54 -6.13 9.83
C TRP A 136 7.45 -6.44 11.02
N VAL A 137 8.25 -7.48 10.82
CA VAL A 137 9.34 -7.93 11.70
C VAL A 137 10.69 -7.66 11.03
#